data_AF-A0A956L053-F1
#
_entry.id   AF-A0A956L053-F1
#
_cell.length_a   1.000
_cell.length_b   1.000
_cell.length_c   1.000
_cell.angle_alpha   90.00
_cell.angle_beta   90.00
_cell.angle_gamma   90.00
#
_symmetry.space_group_name_H-M   'P 1'
#
loop_
_entity.id
_entity.type
_entity.pdbx_description
1 polymer ?
#
loop_
_entity_poly.entity_id
_entity_poly.type
_entity_poly.pdbx_seq_one_letter_code
_entity_poly.pdbx_strand_id
1 'polypeptide(L)'
;MAWRWLQRLWRPYRPIEELGALVGGRDPRVEIEGRVEPVGHLVDPLTGEACIAIEYRAWPPATTLGLDGASAHAGRAYQVNARQAVEFMLVDAGARVLVRPDPGEDVVGLHERLLERYGVGLRAETEAVLAGQRLRVAGQVVHRSQGTGTPHRELPYGAIIRAERIRVL
;
A
#
# COMPACT_ATOMS: atom_id res chain seq x y z
N MET A 1 5.11 -30.43 -21.92
CA MET A 1 4.35 -30.35 -20.65
C MET A 1 5.19 -29.99 -19.41
N ALA A 2 6.54 -30.06 -19.45
CA ALA A 2 7.40 -29.74 -18.29
C ALA A 2 7.51 -28.24 -17.94
N TRP A 3 7.19 -27.33 -18.87
CA TRP A 3 7.35 -25.88 -18.70
C TRP A 3 6.38 -25.23 -17.69
N ARG A 4 5.16 -25.77 -17.55
CA ARG A 4 4.16 -25.29 -16.59
C ARG A 4 4.55 -25.54 -15.13
N TRP A 5 5.37 -26.56 -14.86
CA TRP A 5 5.81 -26.90 -13.50
C TRP A 5 6.92 -25.96 -13.02
N LEU A 6 7.87 -25.61 -13.90
CA LEU A 6 8.91 -24.61 -13.64
C LEU A 6 8.35 -23.19 -13.45
N GLN A 7 7.33 -22.80 -14.22
CA GLN A 7 6.63 -21.53 -14.00
C GLN A 7 5.91 -21.47 -12.65
N ARG A 8 5.42 -22.62 -12.14
CA ARG A 8 4.76 -22.71 -10.82
C ARG A 8 5.74 -22.57 -9.66
N LEU A 9 7.00 -22.97 -9.85
CA LEU A 9 8.08 -22.73 -8.90
C LEU A 9 8.54 -21.26 -8.88
N TRP A 10 8.32 -20.52 -9.97
CA TRP A 10 8.80 -19.15 -10.14
C TRP A 10 7.72 -18.07 -9.97
N ARG A 11 6.45 -18.45 -9.84
CA ARG A 11 5.37 -17.53 -9.47
C ARG A 11 5.15 -17.58 -7.95
N PRO A 12 5.70 -16.61 -7.18
CA PRO A 12 5.60 -16.63 -5.72
C PRO A 12 4.16 -16.50 -5.19
N TYR A 13 3.20 -16.09 -6.02
CA TYR A 13 1.79 -15.94 -5.67
C TYR A 13 0.92 -16.69 -6.65
N ARG A 14 -0.12 -17.34 -6.12
CA ARG A 14 -1.15 -17.96 -6.93
C ARG A 14 -2.23 -16.93 -7.28
N PRO A 15 -2.52 -16.67 -8.56
CA PRO A 15 -3.62 -15.79 -8.93
C PRO A 15 -4.94 -16.44 -8.53
N ILE A 16 -5.82 -15.63 -7.95
CA ILE A 16 -7.18 -16.00 -7.57
C ILE A 16 -8.12 -15.06 -8.33
N GLU A 17 -8.90 -15.62 -9.24
CA GLU A 17 -9.79 -14.86 -10.13
C GLU A 17 -11.02 -14.33 -9.37
N GLU A 18 -11.52 -15.11 -8.41
CA GLU A 18 -12.69 -14.75 -7.61
C GLU A 18 -12.35 -14.75 -6.13
N LEU A 19 -12.63 -13.63 -5.44
CA LEU A 19 -12.31 -13.49 -4.01
C LEU A 19 -12.97 -14.56 -3.14
N GLY A 20 -14.16 -15.05 -3.51
CA GLY A 20 -14.85 -16.12 -2.79
C GLY A 20 -14.05 -17.43 -2.71
N ALA A 21 -13.21 -17.71 -3.71
CA ALA A 21 -12.38 -18.92 -3.74
C ALA A 21 -11.28 -18.93 -2.65
N LEU A 22 -10.96 -17.77 -2.05
CA LEU A 22 -9.97 -17.68 -0.96
C LEU A 22 -10.39 -18.43 0.30
N VAL A 23 -11.70 -18.49 0.58
CA VAL A 23 -12.24 -19.08 1.81
C VAL A 23 -11.97 -20.58 1.88
N GLY A 24 -12.12 -21.29 0.75
CA GLY A 24 -11.85 -22.73 0.63
C GLY A 24 -10.42 -23.07 0.18
N GLY A 25 -9.65 -22.08 -0.28
CA GLY A 25 -8.30 -22.28 -0.79
C GLY A 25 -7.28 -22.69 0.28
N ARG A 26 -6.21 -23.38 -0.12
CA ARG A 26 -5.10 -23.75 0.78
C ARG A 26 -3.82 -22.96 0.53
N ASP A 27 -3.76 -22.22 -0.58
CA ASP A 27 -2.54 -21.53 -0.99
C ASP A 27 -2.24 -20.37 -0.03
N PRO A 28 -1.04 -20.34 0.58
CA PRO A 28 -0.71 -19.32 1.56
C PRO A 28 -0.40 -17.97 0.91
N ARG A 29 0.13 -17.95 -0.32
CA ARG A 29 0.50 -16.72 -1.04
C ARG A 29 -0.37 -16.58 -2.28
N VAL A 30 -1.09 -15.47 -2.35
CA VAL A 30 -2.12 -15.23 -3.36
C VAL A 30 -1.94 -13.86 -4.01
N GLU A 31 -2.41 -13.75 -5.25
CA GLU A 31 -2.60 -12.49 -5.96
C GLU A 31 -4.08 -12.38 -6.27
N ILE A 32 -4.71 -11.31 -5.80
CA ILE A 32 -6.15 -11.09 -5.90
C ILE A 32 -6.43 -9.71 -6.49
N GLU A 33 -7.61 -9.55 -7.07
CA GLU A 33 -8.10 -8.27 -7.55
C GLU A 33 -9.43 -7.90 -6.92
N GLY A 34 -9.70 -6.61 -6.82
CA GLY A 34 -11.00 -6.14 -6.37
C GLY A 34 -11.06 -4.62 -6.33
N ARG A 35 -12.25 -4.12 -6.00
CA ARG A 35 -12.48 -2.70 -5.73
C ARG A 35 -12.18 -2.39 -4.27
N VAL A 36 -11.56 -1.24 -4.02
CA VAL A 36 -11.24 -0.78 -2.66
C VAL A 36 -12.49 -0.23 -1.99
N GLU A 37 -12.81 -0.77 -0.82
CA GLU A 37 -13.70 -0.15 0.15
C GLU A 37 -12.88 0.28 1.39
N PRO A 38 -12.98 1.54 1.82
CA PRO A 38 -12.20 2.05 2.94
C PRO A 38 -12.67 1.47 4.28
N VAL A 39 -11.72 1.09 5.14
CA VAL A 39 -11.98 0.82 6.57
C VAL A 39 -11.50 1.98 7.43
N GLY A 40 -10.35 2.56 7.06
CA GLY A 40 -9.85 3.85 7.53
C GLY A 40 -9.43 4.72 6.35
N HIS A 41 -8.90 5.90 6.64
CA HIS A 41 -8.34 6.81 5.65
C HIS A 41 -7.06 7.47 6.18
N LEU A 42 -6.19 7.81 5.24
CA LEU A 42 -5.07 8.73 5.37
C LEU A 42 -5.46 10.06 4.71
N VAL A 43 -4.63 11.08 4.93
CA VAL A 43 -4.75 12.37 4.25
C VAL A 43 -3.47 12.60 3.46
N ASP A 44 -3.59 12.87 2.17
CA ASP A 44 -2.46 13.30 1.36
C ASP A 44 -2.03 14.71 1.79
N PRO A 45 -0.78 14.92 2.25
CA PRO A 45 -0.35 16.21 2.75
C PRO A 45 -0.20 17.29 1.67
N LEU A 46 -0.13 16.92 0.38
CA LEU A 46 0.01 17.87 -0.73
C LEU A 46 -1.34 18.34 -1.28
N THR A 47 -2.35 17.47 -1.25
CA THR A 47 -3.67 17.74 -1.85
C THR A 47 -4.77 17.92 -0.81
N GLY A 48 -4.57 17.40 0.40
CA GLY A 48 -5.59 17.31 1.45
C GLY A 48 -6.65 16.23 1.20
N GLU A 49 -6.52 15.43 0.14
CA GLU A 49 -7.50 14.41 -0.22
C GLU A 49 -7.37 13.15 0.65
N ALA A 50 -8.50 12.48 0.88
CA ALA A 50 -8.55 11.22 1.61
C ALA A 50 -8.07 10.06 0.74
N CYS A 51 -7.13 9.26 1.24
CA CYS A 51 -6.55 8.13 0.53
C CYS A 51 -6.37 6.91 1.44
N ILE A 52 -5.98 5.77 0.86
CA ILE A 52 -5.84 4.47 1.55
C ILE A 52 -4.38 4.03 1.64
N ALA A 53 -3.60 4.39 0.63
CA ALA A 53 -2.16 4.26 0.62
C ALA A 53 -1.57 5.46 -0.11
N ILE A 54 -0.35 5.82 0.27
CA ILE A 54 0.37 6.93 -0.32
C ILE A 54 1.85 6.58 -0.44
N GLU A 55 2.40 6.80 -1.63
CA GLU A 55 3.85 6.92 -1.83
C GLU A 55 4.20 8.39 -1.89
N TYR A 56 5.12 8.82 -1.05
CA TYR A 56 5.60 10.19 -0.95
C TYR A 56 7.05 10.27 -1.40
N ARG A 57 7.36 11.22 -2.27
CA ARG A 57 8.73 11.51 -2.68
C ARG A 57 9.00 12.99 -2.53
N ALA A 58 10.15 13.34 -1.97
CA ALA A 58 10.58 14.71 -1.84
C ALA A 58 12.05 14.89 -2.22
N TRP A 59 12.34 16.05 -2.77
CA TRP A 59 13.68 16.49 -3.16
C TRP A 59 14.00 17.78 -2.43
N PRO A 60 14.57 17.68 -1.22
CA PRO A 60 15.11 18.84 -0.52
C PRO A 60 16.10 19.61 -1.40
N PRO A 61 16.11 20.95 -1.35
CA PRO A 61 17.10 21.74 -2.06
C PRO A 61 18.51 21.40 -1.54
N ALA A 62 19.47 21.37 -2.45
CA ALA A 62 20.89 21.26 -2.13
C ALA A 62 21.37 22.59 -1.55
N THR A 63 21.00 22.90 -0.31
CA THR A 63 21.47 24.09 0.39
C THR A 63 22.26 23.68 1.62
N THR A 64 23.58 23.69 1.50
CA THR A 64 24.43 24.04 2.64
C THR A 64 24.31 25.55 2.77
N LEU A 65 23.69 26.04 3.85
CA LEU A 65 23.84 27.43 4.26
C LEU A 65 25.32 27.63 4.60
N GLY A 66 26.10 28.10 3.63
CA GLY A 66 27.46 28.56 3.85
C GLY A 66 27.41 29.87 4.61
N LEU A 67 27.49 29.80 5.94
CA LEU A 67 28.21 30.83 6.69
C LEU A 67 29.67 30.67 6.26
N ASP A 68 30.22 31.72 5.66
CA ASP A 68 31.56 31.83 5.06
C ASP A 68 31.61 31.47 3.56
N GLY A 69 31.76 32.52 2.74
CA GLY A 69 31.67 32.55 1.28
C GLY A 69 32.76 31.77 0.51
N ALA A 70 33.16 30.59 0.98
CA ALA A 70 34.13 29.73 0.30
C ALA A 70 33.75 28.26 0.48
N SER A 71 32.68 27.84 -0.20
CA SER A 71 32.52 26.54 -0.89
C SER A 71 31.06 26.10 -0.90
N ALA A 72 30.34 26.48 -1.96
CA ALA A 72 29.12 25.80 -2.34
C ALA A 72 29.48 24.39 -2.82
N HIS A 73 29.69 23.46 -1.89
CA HIS A 73 29.69 22.04 -2.24
C HIS A 73 28.26 21.69 -2.64
N ALA A 74 28.04 21.47 -3.94
CA ALA A 74 26.81 20.92 -4.47
C ALA A 74 26.53 19.57 -3.80
N GLY A 75 25.79 19.60 -2.68
CA GLY A 75 25.31 18.39 -2.03
C GLY A 75 24.47 17.64 -3.05
N ARG A 76 24.81 16.37 -3.32
CA ARG A 76 24.02 15.51 -4.20
C ARG A 76 22.54 15.68 -3.86
N ALA A 77 21.72 15.99 -4.86
CA ALA A 77 20.28 15.96 -4.71
C ALA A 77 19.90 14.57 -4.17
N TYR A 78 19.47 14.50 -2.92
CA TYR A 78 19.04 13.26 -2.31
C TYR A 78 17.52 13.26 -2.25
N GLN A 79 16.94 12.12 -2.56
CA GLN A 79 15.50 11.92 -2.57
C GLN A 79 15.08 11.26 -1.26
N VAL A 80 14.11 11.85 -0.59
CA VAL A 80 13.43 11.24 0.56
C VAL A 80 12.23 10.50 0.02
N ASN A 81 12.09 9.23 0.38
CA ASN A 81 10.94 8.41 0.03
C ASN A 81 10.29 7.93 1.32
N ALA A 82 8.97 7.98 1.37
CA ALA A 82 8.18 7.38 2.43
C ALA A 82 6.93 6.76 1.84
N ARG A 83 6.37 5.79 2.56
CA ARG A 83 5.09 5.18 2.21
C ARG A 83 4.26 5.02 3.46
N GLN A 84 2.95 5.15 3.31
CA GLN A 84 2.01 4.89 4.40
C GLN A 84 0.78 4.20 3.82
N ALA A 85 0.19 3.27 4.57
CA ALA A 85 -1.03 2.61 4.17
C ALA A 85 -1.87 2.22 5.38
N VAL A 86 -3.19 2.21 5.22
CA VAL A 86 -4.13 1.73 6.24
C VAL A 86 -4.79 0.43 5.79
N GLU A 87 -5.41 -0.29 6.72
CA GLU A 87 -6.22 -1.45 6.37
C GLU A 87 -7.41 -1.04 5.48
N PHE A 88 -7.75 -1.88 4.52
CA PHE A 88 -8.88 -1.67 3.62
C PHE A 88 -9.51 -2.98 3.20
N MET A 89 -10.71 -2.90 2.63
CA MET A 89 -11.42 -4.04 2.07
C MET A 89 -11.20 -4.11 0.57
N LEU A 90 -10.94 -5.29 0.04
CA LEU A 90 -11.16 -5.60 -1.37
C LEU A 90 -12.50 -6.30 -1.54
N VAL A 91 -13.28 -5.81 -2.48
CA VAL A 91 -14.61 -6.32 -2.78
C VAL A 91 -14.73 -6.64 -4.26
N ASP A 92 -15.23 -7.84 -4.56
CA ASP A 92 -15.51 -8.31 -5.91
C ASP A 92 -16.59 -9.39 -5.87
N ALA A 93 -17.57 -9.31 -6.77
CA ALA A 93 -18.68 -10.26 -6.89
C ALA A 93 -19.38 -10.65 -5.57
N GLY A 94 -19.49 -9.70 -4.62
CA GLY A 94 -20.13 -9.91 -3.31
C GLY A 94 -19.24 -10.55 -2.24
N ALA A 95 -18.03 -11.00 -2.60
CA ALA A 95 -17.02 -11.46 -1.65
C ALA A 95 -16.16 -10.29 -1.16
N ARG A 96 -15.73 -10.39 0.10
CA ARG A 96 -15.02 -9.32 0.82
C ARG A 96 -13.77 -9.88 1.49
N VAL A 97 -12.64 -9.21 1.32
CA VAL A 97 -11.35 -9.60 1.89
C VAL A 97 -10.70 -8.42 2.58
N LEU A 98 -10.31 -8.57 3.84
CA LEU A 98 -9.56 -7.56 4.57
C LEU A 98 -8.10 -7.61 4.12
N VAL A 99 -7.58 -6.48 3.67
CA VAL A 99 -6.19 -6.29 3.29
C VAL A 99 -5.47 -5.50 4.37
N ARG A 100 -4.39 -6.08 4.89
CA ARG A 100 -3.51 -5.49 5.89
C ARG A 100 -2.15 -5.18 5.26
N PRO A 101 -1.91 -3.96 4.79
CA PRO A 101 -0.59 -3.55 4.34
C PRO A 101 0.37 -3.37 5.51
N ASP A 102 1.65 -3.24 5.19
CA ASP A 102 2.62 -2.62 6.10
C ASP A 102 2.22 -1.15 6.32
N PRO A 103 1.97 -0.71 7.57
CA PRO A 103 1.48 0.64 7.83
C PRO A 103 2.46 1.74 7.37
N GLY A 104 3.76 1.42 7.28
CA GLY A 104 4.77 2.37 6.84
C GLY A 104 5.05 3.49 7.85
N GLU A 105 5.40 4.67 7.33
CA GLU A 105 5.82 5.85 8.10
C GLU A 105 4.69 6.88 8.22
N ASP A 106 4.80 7.81 9.16
CA ASP A 106 3.94 8.99 9.22
C ASP A 106 4.34 10.01 8.14
N VAL A 107 3.63 9.97 7.01
CA VAL A 107 3.92 10.80 5.83
C VAL A 107 3.55 12.27 6.07
N VAL A 108 2.47 12.54 6.81
CA VAL A 108 2.05 13.92 7.13
C VAL A 108 3.11 14.58 8.00
N GLY A 109 3.49 13.95 9.12
CA GLY A 109 4.53 14.49 9.99
C GLY A 109 5.89 14.59 9.30
N LEU A 110 6.20 13.68 8.37
CA LEU A 110 7.41 13.80 7.54
C LEU A 110 7.37 15.03 6.63
N HIS A 111 6.24 15.26 5.94
CA HIS A 111 6.06 16.40 5.06
C HIS A 111 6.19 17.71 5.85
N GLU A 112 5.53 17.83 7.00
CA GLU A 112 5.61 19.01 7.88
C GLU A 112 7.05 19.30 8.30
N ARG A 113 7.81 18.28 8.74
CA ARG A 113 9.23 18.45 9.12
C ARG A 113 10.11 18.91 7.95
N LEU A 114 9.87 18.36 6.75
CA LEU A 114 10.63 18.77 5.56
C LEU A 114 10.25 20.20 5.14
N LEU A 115 8.97 20.55 5.22
CA LEU A 115 8.47 21.87 4.88
C LEU A 115 8.97 22.93 5.87
N GLU A 116 9.00 22.64 7.17
CA GLU A 116 9.57 23.51 8.19
C GLU A 116 11.07 23.76 7.93
N ARG A 117 11.81 22.72 7.55
CA ARG A 117 13.27 22.80 7.34
C ARG A 117 13.66 23.49 6.04
N TYR A 118 12.93 23.25 4.95
CA TYR A 118 13.32 23.67 3.60
C TYR A 118 12.40 24.74 2.99
N GLY A 119 11.27 25.02 3.63
CA GLY A 119 10.30 26.02 3.19
C GLY A 119 9.80 25.80 1.76
N VAL A 120 9.55 26.91 1.07
CA VAL A 120 9.06 26.95 -0.32
C VAL A 120 10.01 26.32 -1.34
N GLY A 121 11.26 26.04 -0.96
CA GLY A 121 12.23 25.36 -1.80
C GLY A 121 12.03 23.84 -1.87
N LEU A 122 11.17 23.28 -1.00
CA LEU A 122 10.88 21.85 -1.00
C LEU A 122 10.04 21.48 -2.22
N ARG A 123 10.53 20.51 -2.98
CA ARG A 123 9.77 19.84 -4.04
C ARG A 123 9.29 18.51 -3.51
N ALA A 124 8.00 18.22 -3.66
CA ALA A 124 7.41 16.96 -3.24
C ALA A 124 6.33 16.50 -4.23
N GLU A 125 6.14 15.20 -4.33
CA GLU A 125 5.06 14.56 -5.07
C GLU A 125 4.46 13.41 -4.24
N THR A 126 3.22 13.08 -4.55
CA THR A 126 2.48 11.97 -3.95
C THR A 126 1.82 11.13 -5.05
N GLU A 127 1.85 9.81 -4.85
CA GLU A 127 1.03 8.85 -5.58
C GLU A 127 0.08 8.21 -4.57
N ALA A 128 -1.21 8.51 -4.68
CA ALA A 128 -2.22 8.07 -3.71
C ALA A 128 -3.17 7.02 -4.31
N VAL A 129 -3.52 6.03 -3.50
CA VAL A 129 -4.57 5.05 -3.77
C VAL A 129 -5.87 5.55 -3.15
N LEU A 130 -6.90 5.71 -3.97
CA LEU A 130 -8.19 6.26 -3.56
C LEU A 130 -9.23 5.16 -3.32
N ALA A 131 -10.22 5.47 -2.50
CA ALA A 131 -11.39 4.62 -2.34
C ALA A 131 -12.09 4.37 -3.69
N GLY A 132 -12.59 3.16 -3.89
CA GLY A 132 -13.31 2.79 -5.10
C GLY A 132 -12.43 2.48 -6.33
N GLN A 133 -11.11 2.64 -6.27
CA GLN A 133 -10.20 2.17 -7.32
C GLN A 133 -10.15 0.64 -7.37
N ARG A 134 -9.82 0.06 -8.53
CA ARG A 134 -9.51 -1.36 -8.64
C ARG A 134 -8.02 -1.58 -8.42
N LEU A 135 -7.71 -2.53 -7.55
CA LEU A 135 -6.35 -2.89 -7.22
C LEU A 135 -6.09 -4.36 -7.47
N ARG A 136 -4.83 -4.67 -7.72
CA ARG A 136 -4.25 -6.00 -7.57
C ARG A 136 -3.38 -6.03 -6.33
N VAL A 137 -3.64 -6.99 -5.46
CA VAL A 137 -2.91 -7.19 -4.20
C VAL A 137 -2.28 -8.57 -4.20
N ALA A 138 -0.97 -8.62 -3.99
CA ALA A 138 -0.23 -9.85 -3.77
C ALA A 138 0.25 -9.91 -2.33
N GLY A 139 0.02 -11.04 -1.66
CA GLY A 139 0.33 -11.16 -0.24
C GLY A 139 0.10 -12.56 0.32
N GLN A 140 0.17 -12.66 1.64
CA GLN A 140 -0.03 -13.89 2.38
C GLN A 140 -1.41 -13.91 3.04
N VAL A 141 -2.16 -15.01 2.86
CA VAL A 141 -3.40 -15.26 3.60
C VAL A 141 -3.05 -15.60 5.04
N VAL A 142 -3.41 -14.72 5.97
CA VAL A 142 -3.13 -14.88 7.41
C VAL A 142 -4.29 -15.56 8.13
N HIS A 143 -5.52 -15.32 7.65
CA HIS A 143 -6.72 -15.89 8.23
C HIS A 143 -7.76 -16.17 7.16
N ARG A 144 -8.53 -17.25 7.36
CA ARG A 144 -9.71 -17.60 6.57
C ARG A 144 -10.85 -17.81 7.54
N SER A 145 -11.95 -17.11 7.31
CA SER A 145 -13.16 -17.27 8.10
C SER A 145 -13.88 -18.49 7.57
N GLN A 146 -13.67 -19.65 8.20
CA GLN A 146 -14.46 -20.84 7.89
C GLN A 146 -15.87 -20.65 8.46
N GLY A 147 -16.88 -20.76 7.59
CA GLY A 147 -18.30 -20.56 7.89
C GLY A 147 -18.92 -21.59 8.85
N THR A 148 -18.19 -22.07 9.84
CA THR A 148 -18.67 -23.00 10.88
C THR A 148 -18.30 -22.52 12.29
N GLY A 149 -18.27 -21.21 12.50
CA GLY A 149 -18.27 -20.59 13.83
C GLY A 149 -19.65 -20.02 14.12
N THR A 150 -20.13 -20.18 15.36
CA THR A 150 -21.38 -19.70 15.95
C THR A 150 -22.07 -18.56 15.15
N PRO A 151 -23.38 -18.67 14.80
CA PRO A 151 -24.12 -17.74 13.93
C PRO A 151 -24.14 -16.26 14.38
N HIS A 152 -23.55 -15.94 15.54
CA HIS A 152 -23.47 -14.60 16.10
C HIS A 152 -22.18 -13.84 15.75
N ARG A 153 -21.25 -14.40 14.96
CA ARG A 153 -19.96 -13.73 14.66
C ARG A 153 -19.49 -13.91 13.22
N GLU A 154 -20.38 -13.69 12.25
CA GLU A 154 -19.96 -13.51 10.87
C GLU A 154 -19.09 -12.25 10.76
N LEU A 155 -17.79 -12.45 10.56
CA LEU A 155 -16.91 -11.35 10.19
C LEU A 155 -17.36 -10.84 8.82
N PRO A 156 -17.35 -9.52 8.55
CA PRO A 156 -17.82 -8.96 7.29
C PRO A 156 -16.90 -9.28 6.08
N TYR A 157 -15.98 -10.22 6.25
CA TYR A 157 -14.97 -10.63 5.28
C TYR A 157 -14.67 -12.13 5.41
N GLY A 158 -14.37 -12.77 4.28
CA GLY A 158 -14.09 -14.21 4.22
C GLY A 158 -12.62 -14.56 4.50
N ALA A 159 -11.71 -13.60 4.36
CA ALA A 159 -10.28 -13.80 4.59
C ALA A 159 -9.57 -12.50 4.99
N ILE A 160 -8.38 -12.65 5.58
CA ILE A 160 -7.44 -11.57 5.86
C ILE A 160 -6.14 -11.86 5.10
N ILE A 161 -5.68 -10.88 4.32
CA ILE A 161 -4.42 -10.94 3.58
C ILE A 161 -3.47 -9.88 4.14
N ARG A 162 -2.26 -10.31 4.52
CA ARG A 162 -1.13 -9.39 4.72
C ARG A 162 -0.56 -9.06 3.34
N ALA A 163 -0.72 -7.81 2.90
CA ALA A 163 -0.25 -7.39 1.60
C ALA A 163 1.27 -7.22 1.59
N GLU A 164 1.89 -7.72 0.54
CA GLU A 164 3.32 -7.53 0.25
C GLU A 164 3.52 -6.58 -0.93
N ARG A 165 2.56 -6.57 -1.87
CA ARG A 165 2.53 -5.66 -3.01
C ARG A 165 1.10 -5.22 -3.32
N ILE A 166 0.95 -3.95 -3.66
CA ILE A 166 -0.32 -3.32 -4.05
C ILE A 166 -0.07 -2.58 -5.37
N ARG A 167 -0.99 -2.73 -6.33
CA ARG A 167 -0.90 -2.05 -7.62
C ARG A 167 -2.28 -1.58 -8.09
N VAL A 168 -2.38 -0.34 -8.54
CA VAL A 168 -3.59 0.20 -9.19
C VAL A 168 -3.71 -0.37 -10.61
N LEU A 169 -4.94 -0.73 -11.01
CA LEU A 169 -5.28 -1.29 -12.32
C LEU A 169 -5.92 -0.26 -13.24
#